data_AF-A0A5A9PGG3-F1
#
_entry.id   AF-A0A5A9PGG3-F1
#
_cell.length_a   1.000
_cell.length_b   1.000
_cell.length_c   1.000
_cell.angle_alpha   90.00
_cell.angle_beta   90.00
_cell.angle_gamma   90.00
#
_symmetry.space_group_name_H-M   'P 1'
#
loop_
_entity.id
_entity.type
_entity.pdbx_description
1 polymer ?
#
loop_
_entity_poly.entity_id
_entity_poly.type
_entity_poly.pdbx_seq_one_letter_code
_entity_poly.pdbx_strand_id
1 'polypeptide(L)'
;MELTMVVVHEICHQWFGDLVTPVWWEDVWLKEGFAHFFEYIGTEFLVPKWNMEKLTDVLHEVMLLDGLANSHPISQEVFEATDIDRVFDWIAYKKGAALIRMLANVMGQPLFQRGLNAMRREGKDIDITEVMDRWTLQMGYPVVTISKNDSLDNSVTISQEQFVYDTDAKIRNPELFNKRAGYLTQNIPLQIISYLSQESEFLPWHAASRALYQLDKLLDRTKDHSLFSDYTKVSQDGLAKRFLRWLLHAGRLSEPHIVYCTGVSLMDEDVWEFIWMKFHSSTVNIYLLNKL
;
A
#
# COMPACT_ATOMS: atom_id res chain seq x y z
N MET A 1 -8.99 -11.76 8.55
CA MET A 1 -9.00 -10.43 7.93
C MET A 1 -9.16 -10.56 6.43
N GLU A 2 -8.21 -11.21 5.74
CA GLU A 2 -8.20 -11.37 4.27
C GLU A 2 -9.50 -11.94 3.69
N LEU A 3 -10.03 -13.04 4.24
CA LEU A 3 -11.30 -13.61 3.76
C LEU A 3 -12.47 -12.63 3.84
N THR A 4 -12.56 -11.86 4.92
CA THR A 4 -13.63 -10.88 5.11
C THR A 4 -13.51 -9.76 4.07
N MET A 5 -12.28 -9.27 3.84
CA MET A 5 -12.02 -8.24 2.84
C MET A 5 -12.39 -8.70 1.44
N VAL A 6 -11.96 -9.90 1.04
CA VAL A 6 -12.31 -10.49 -0.27
C VAL A 6 -13.82 -10.64 -0.41
N VAL A 7 -14.52 -11.16 0.59
CA VAL A 7 -15.99 -11.29 0.53
C VAL A 7 -16.67 -9.93 0.36
N VAL A 8 -16.22 -8.90 1.08
CA VAL A 8 -16.78 -7.54 0.95
C VAL A 8 -16.45 -6.94 -0.43
N HIS A 9 -15.24 -7.18 -0.94
CA HIS A 9 -14.82 -6.75 -2.28
C HIS A 9 -15.75 -7.30 -3.36
N GLU A 10 -15.98 -8.62 -3.36
CA GLU A 10 -16.87 -9.27 -4.34
C GLU A 10 -18.34 -8.86 -4.17
N ILE A 11 -18.79 -8.61 -2.93
CA ILE A 11 -20.12 -8.06 -2.67
C ILE A 11 -20.24 -6.64 -3.25
N CYS A 12 -19.18 -5.82 -3.18
CA CYS A 12 -19.18 -4.48 -3.76
C CYS A 12 -19.39 -4.52 -5.28
N HIS A 13 -18.86 -5.54 -5.97
CA HIS A 13 -19.05 -5.70 -7.41
C HIS A 13 -20.50 -5.87 -7.85
N GLN A 14 -21.37 -6.36 -6.96
CA GLN A 14 -22.82 -6.44 -7.23
C GLN A 14 -23.44 -5.06 -7.54
N TRP A 15 -22.80 -3.97 -7.10
CA TRP A 15 -23.16 -2.61 -7.47
C TRP A 15 -22.18 -2.00 -8.47
N PHE A 16 -20.89 -1.99 -8.16
CA PHE A 16 -19.85 -1.36 -8.97
C PHE A 16 -19.08 -2.43 -9.77
N GLY A 17 -19.47 -2.61 -11.01
CA GLY A 17 -19.04 -3.72 -11.87
C GLY A 17 -20.23 -4.38 -12.55
N ASP A 18 -21.22 -4.82 -11.79
CA ASP A 18 -22.39 -5.54 -12.31
C ASP A 18 -23.56 -4.57 -12.66
N LEU A 19 -23.97 -3.71 -11.72
CA LEU A 19 -25.09 -2.78 -11.93
C LEU A 19 -24.64 -1.50 -12.65
N VAL A 20 -23.52 -0.94 -12.23
CA VAL A 20 -22.84 0.19 -12.87
C VAL A 20 -21.54 -0.36 -13.44
N THR A 21 -21.52 -0.61 -14.75
CA THR A 21 -20.39 -1.21 -15.46
C THR A 21 -19.68 -0.14 -16.28
N PRO A 22 -18.34 -0.06 -16.25
CA PRO A 22 -17.57 0.76 -17.19
C PRO A 22 -17.96 0.43 -18.64
N VAL A 23 -18.00 1.45 -19.50
CA VAL A 23 -18.33 1.26 -20.92
C VAL A 23 -17.26 0.43 -21.63
N TRP A 24 -16.01 0.61 -21.23
CA TRP A 24 -14.85 -0.11 -21.75
C TRP A 24 -13.79 -0.33 -20.66
N TRP A 25 -12.78 -1.14 -20.96
CA TRP A 25 -11.73 -1.55 -20.01
C TRP A 25 -10.79 -0.42 -19.59
N GLU A 26 -10.82 0.71 -20.28
CA GLU A 26 -9.99 1.89 -19.97
C GLU A 26 -10.26 2.43 -18.57
N ASP A 27 -11.51 2.33 -18.13
CA ASP A 27 -11.97 2.78 -16.81
C ASP A 27 -12.25 1.61 -15.86
N VAL A 28 -11.52 0.49 -16.01
CA VAL A 28 -11.62 -0.66 -15.11
C VAL A 28 -11.38 -0.29 -13.64
N TRP A 29 -10.60 0.77 -13.39
CA TRP A 29 -10.37 1.31 -12.05
C TRP A 29 -11.64 1.79 -11.35
N LEU A 30 -12.71 2.16 -12.08
CA LEU A 30 -14.01 2.48 -11.48
C LEU A 30 -14.69 1.24 -10.91
N LYS A 31 -14.38 0.05 -11.43
CA LYS A 31 -14.85 -1.21 -10.85
C LYS A 31 -13.96 -1.61 -9.68
N GLU A 32 -12.67 -1.79 -9.95
CA GLU A 32 -11.71 -2.36 -8.99
C GLU A 32 -11.37 -1.40 -7.84
N GLY A 33 -11.23 -0.10 -8.12
CA GLY A 33 -10.94 0.92 -7.12
C GLY A 33 -12.10 1.15 -6.15
N PHE A 34 -13.35 1.10 -6.60
CA PHE A 34 -14.52 1.20 -5.72
C PHE A 34 -14.65 -0.04 -4.83
N ALA A 35 -14.45 -1.24 -5.38
CA ALA A 35 -14.44 -2.47 -4.59
C ALA A 35 -13.33 -2.47 -3.56
N HIS A 36 -12.11 -2.06 -3.95
CA HIS A 36 -10.97 -1.96 -3.04
C HIS A 36 -11.10 -0.81 -2.03
N PHE A 37 -11.91 0.23 -2.29
CA PHE A 37 -12.24 1.25 -1.29
C PHE A 37 -13.27 0.74 -0.27
N PHE A 38 -14.35 0.11 -0.76
CA PHE A 38 -15.43 -0.38 0.10
C PHE A 38 -15.05 -1.65 0.88
N GLU A 39 -14.07 -2.44 0.46
CA GLU A 39 -13.61 -3.59 1.24
C GLU A 39 -13.10 -3.16 2.63
N TYR A 40 -12.40 -2.03 2.75
CA TYR A 40 -11.91 -1.51 4.03
C TYR A 40 -13.05 -1.00 4.90
N ILE A 41 -13.92 -0.16 4.32
CA ILE A 41 -15.06 0.43 5.04
C ILE A 41 -16.05 -0.65 5.47
N GLY A 42 -16.37 -1.59 4.59
CA GLY A 42 -17.29 -2.69 4.88
C GLY A 42 -16.71 -3.68 5.88
N THR A 43 -15.41 -3.98 5.81
CA THR A 43 -14.74 -4.83 6.80
C THR A 43 -14.73 -4.17 8.18
N GLU A 44 -14.47 -2.86 8.26
CA GLU A 44 -14.55 -2.11 9.51
C GLU A 44 -15.98 -2.08 10.08
N PHE A 45 -16.98 -1.89 9.23
CA PHE A 45 -18.38 -1.95 9.66
C PHE A 45 -18.73 -3.32 10.28
N LEU A 46 -18.25 -4.41 9.68
CA LEU A 46 -18.48 -5.77 10.18
C LEU A 46 -17.65 -6.07 11.44
N VAL A 47 -16.41 -5.56 11.50
CA VAL A 47 -15.48 -5.81 12.60
C VAL A 47 -14.80 -4.50 13.05
N PRO A 48 -15.50 -3.64 13.83
CA PRO A 48 -14.99 -2.31 14.21
C PRO A 48 -13.69 -2.34 15.01
N LYS A 49 -13.37 -3.47 15.65
CA LYS A 49 -12.15 -3.63 16.44
C LYS A 49 -10.87 -3.66 15.60
N TRP A 50 -10.96 -3.85 14.28
CA TRP A 50 -9.80 -3.94 13.40
C TRP A 50 -9.27 -2.57 12.94
N ASN A 51 -10.05 -1.48 13.11
CA ASN A 51 -9.60 -0.10 12.86
C ASN A 51 -9.03 0.10 11.44
N MET A 52 -9.74 -0.42 10.43
CA MET A 52 -9.25 -0.55 9.05
C MET A 52 -9.14 0.80 8.31
N GLU A 53 -9.88 1.84 8.72
CA GLU A 53 -9.77 3.20 8.18
C GLU A 53 -8.33 3.74 8.23
N LYS A 54 -7.56 3.30 9.22
CA LYS A 54 -6.18 3.75 9.43
C LYS A 54 -5.15 3.04 8.56
N LEU A 55 -5.53 2.08 7.71
CA LEU A 55 -4.55 1.34 6.91
C LEU A 55 -4.02 2.23 5.76
N THR A 56 -2.98 2.99 6.08
CA THR A 56 -2.15 3.79 5.17
C THR A 56 -1.36 2.95 4.17
N ASP A 57 -1.37 1.63 4.31
CA ASP A 57 -0.51 0.71 3.59
C ASP A 57 -0.85 0.67 2.10
N VAL A 58 -2.13 0.70 1.74
CA VAL A 58 -2.58 0.76 0.33
C VAL A 58 -2.01 2.00 -0.37
N LEU A 59 -2.06 3.15 0.31
CA LEU A 59 -1.59 4.42 -0.24
C LEU A 59 -0.07 4.41 -0.42
N HIS A 60 0.69 4.03 0.61
CA HIS A 60 2.14 4.03 0.52
C HIS A 60 2.67 3.01 -0.49
N GLU A 61 2.02 1.86 -0.64
CA GLU A 61 2.39 0.87 -1.65
C GLU A 61 2.21 1.37 -3.07
N VAL A 62 1.07 2.00 -3.36
CA VAL A 62 0.82 2.52 -4.70
C VAL A 62 1.66 3.75 -5.00
N MET A 63 1.97 4.58 -3.99
CA MET A 63 2.90 5.70 -4.16
C MET A 63 4.32 5.24 -4.54
N LEU A 64 4.75 4.05 -4.13
CA LEU A 64 6.00 3.48 -4.64
C LEU A 64 5.86 3.08 -6.10
N LEU A 65 4.80 2.38 -6.49
CA LEU A 65 4.62 1.96 -7.89
C LEU A 65 4.43 3.15 -8.85
N ASP A 66 3.61 4.13 -8.45
CA ASP A 66 3.25 5.32 -9.23
C ASP A 66 4.37 6.38 -9.24
N GLY A 67 5.38 6.26 -8.37
CA GLY A 67 6.58 7.10 -8.36
C GLY A 67 7.69 6.65 -9.31
N LEU A 68 7.48 5.53 -10.03
CA LEU A 68 8.39 5.04 -11.06
C LEU A 68 8.13 5.75 -12.39
N ALA A 69 9.19 5.97 -13.19
CA ALA A 69 9.05 6.61 -14.50
C ALA A 69 8.37 5.74 -15.56
N ASN A 70 8.24 4.43 -15.31
CA ASN A 70 7.51 3.49 -16.15
C ASN A 70 6.08 3.21 -15.65
N SER A 71 5.54 4.06 -14.77
CA SER A 71 4.13 4.00 -14.39
C SER A 71 3.22 4.41 -15.56
N HIS A 72 1.91 4.41 -15.33
CA HIS A 72 0.90 4.78 -16.32
C HIS A 72 -0.28 5.54 -15.67
N PRO A 73 -1.06 6.29 -16.47
CA PRO A 73 -2.34 6.85 -16.03
C PRO A 73 -3.30 5.75 -15.59
N ILE A 74 -4.23 6.08 -14.68
CA ILE A 74 -5.21 5.10 -14.20
C ILE A 74 -6.31 4.80 -15.24
N SER A 75 -6.62 5.79 -16.08
CA SER A 75 -7.45 5.62 -17.27
C SER A 75 -6.50 5.39 -18.44
N GLN A 76 -6.49 4.17 -18.97
CA GLN A 76 -5.53 3.74 -19.97
C GLN A 76 -6.26 3.22 -21.21
N GLU A 77 -5.90 3.72 -22.40
CA GLU A 77 -6.49 3.26 -23.65
C GLU A 77 -6.24 1.75 -23.90
N VAL A 78 -7.31 1.02 -24.25
CA VAL A 78 -7.26 -0.43 -24.51
C VAL A 78 -7.83 -0.69 -25.89
N PHE A 79 -6.96 -0.98 -26.85
CA PHE A 79 -7.35 -1.20 -28.25
C PHE A 79 -7.69 -2.66 -28.57
N GLU A 80 -6.99 -3.61 -27.94
CA GLU A 80 -7.13 -5.05 -28.22
C GLU A 80 -7.47 -5.86 -26.96
N ALA A 81 -8.20 -6.96 -27.15
CA ALA A 81 -8.63 -7.81 -26.03
C ALA A 81 -7.44 -8.44 -25.27
N THR A 82 -6.28 -8.62 -25.93
CA THR A 82 -5.05 -9.13 -25.31
C THR A 82 -4.40 -8.15 -24.35
N ASP A 83 -4.78 -6.87 -24.39
CA ASP A 83 -4.24 -5.84 -23.50
C ASP A 83 -5.09 -5.65 -22.23
N ILE A 84 -6.25 -6.32 -22.13
CA ILE A 84 -7.16 -6.19 -20.99
C ILE A 84 -6.47 -6.59 -19.68
N ASP A 85 -5.73 -7.71 -19.66
CA ASP A 85 -5.05 -8.18 -18.45
C ASP A 85 -3.99 -7.18 -17.93
N ARG A 86 -3.53 -6.24 -18.78
CA ARG A 86 -2.54 -5.23 -18.39
C ARG A 86 -3.13 -4.09 -17.57
N VAL A 87 -4.40 -3.77 -17.77
CA VAL A 87 -5.08 -2.72 -17.00
C VAL A 87 -5.60 -3.21 -15.65
N PHE A 88 -5.60 -4.53 -15.42
CA PHE A 88 -5.86 -5.15 -14.12
C PHE A 88 -4.60 -5.19 -13.27
N ASP A 89 -4.14 -4.01 -12.87
CA ASP A 89 -2.86 -3.84 -12.19
C ASP A 89 -3.01 -3.11 -10.84
N TRP A 90 -1.95 -3.08 -10.04
CA TRP A 90 -2.01 -2.44 -8.73
C TRP A 90 -2.35 -0.94 -8.78
N ILE A 91 -2.12 -0.25 -9.90
CA ILE A 91 -2.58 1.13 -10.09
C ILE A 91 -4.12 1.18 -10.12
N ALA A 92 -4.78 0.37 -10.94
CA ALA A 92 -6.25 0.33 -11.00
C ALA A 92 -6.90 0.02 -9.64
N TYR A 93 -6.36 -0.94 -8.88
CA TYR A 93 -6.88 -1.29 -7.54
C TYR A 93 -6.55 -0.22 -6.49
N LYS A 94 -5.26 0.03 -6.25
CA LYS A 94 -4.81 0.80 -5.08
C LYS A 94 -4.86 2.32 -5.32
N LYS A 95 -4.49 2.79 -6.52
CA LYS A 95 -4.57 4.22 -6.87
C LYS A 95 -6.04 4.59 -7.00
N GLY A 96 -6.85 3.73 -7.61
CA GLY A 96 -8.30 3.90 -7.70
C GLY A 96 -8.94 4.09 -6.34
N ALA A 97 -8.69 3.17 -5.40
CA ALA A 97 -9.20 3.29 -4.03
C ALA A 97 -8.69 4.56 -3.30
N ALA A 98 -7.42 4.92 -3.48
CA ALA A 98 -6.84 6.12 -2.88
C ALA A 98 -7.50 7.41 -3.40
N LEU A 99 -7.76 7.49 -4.70
CA LEU A 99 -8.43 8.63 -5.33
C LEU A 99 -9.89 8.73 -4.88
N ILE A 100 -10.60 7.60 -4.81
CA ILE A 100 -11.98 7.55 -4.30
C ILE A 100 -12.04 7.99 -2.84
N ARG A 101 -11.07 7.54 -2.01
CA ARG A 101 -10.95 7.99 -0.62
C ARG A 101 -10.69 9.50 -0.53
N MET A 102 -9.78 10.03 -1.34
CA MET A 102 -9.51 11.46 -1.41
C MET A 102 -10.78 12.23 -1.79
N LEU A 103 -11.49 11.78 -2.82
CA LEU A 103 -12.73 12.38 -3.29
C LEU A 103 -13.82 12.37 -2.21
N ALA A 104 -14.02 11.24 -1.54
CA ALA A 104 -14.96 11.09 -0.44
C ALA A 104 -14.66 12.05 0.71
N ASN A 105 -13.38 12.26 1.02
CA ASN A 105 -12.93 13.20 2.06
C ASN A 105 -13.11 14.67 1.64
N VAL A 106 -12.83 15.02 0.38
CA VAL A 106 -13.00 16.38 -0.13
C VAL A 106 -14.47 16.77 -0.22
N MET A 107 -15.34 15.87 -0.69
CA MET A 107 -16.77 16.12 -0.79
C MET A 107 -17.51 16.06 0.55
N GLY A 108 -16.98 15.26 1.50
CA GLY A 108 -17.67 14.85 2.71
C GLY A 108 -18.71 13.75 2.47
N GLN A 109 -18.92 12.90 3.49
CA GLN A 109 -19.79 11.72 3.40
C GLN A 109 -21.21 12.00 2.85
N PRO A 110 -21.94 13.05 3.28
CA PRO A 110 -23.32 13.25 2.82
C PRO A 110 -23.42 13.62 1.33
N LEU A 111 -22.42 14.29 0.78
CA LEU A 111 -22.39 14.62 -0.65
C LEU A 111 -21.93 13.42 -1.46
N PHE A 112 -20.90 12.72 -0.99
CA PHE A 112 -20.42 11.48 -1.61
C PHE A 112 -21.55 10.44 -1.74
N GLN A 113 -22.30 10.17 -0.66
CA GLN A 113 -23.40 9.21 -0.67
C GLN A 113 -24.55 9.64 -1.60
N ARG A 114 -24.85 10.95 -1.67
CA ARG A 114 -25.81 11.47 -2.65
C ARG A 114 -25.33 11.26 -4.08
N GLY A 115 -24.03 11.46 -4.34
CA GLY A 115 -23.40 11.19 -5.62
C GLY A 115 -23.56 9.72 -6.04
N LEU A 116 -23.23 8.77 -5.15
CA LEU A 116 -23.42 7.34 -5.42
C LEU A 116 -24.88 6.98 -5.71
N ASN A 117 -25.82 7.57 -4.95
CA ASN A 117 -27.25 7.35 -5.19
C ASN A 117 -27.73 7.94 -6.51
N ALA A 118 -27.14 9.06 -6.98
CA ALA A 118 -27.44 9.66 -8.26
C ALA A 118 -26.88 8.82 -9.42
N MET A 119 -25.63 8.35 -9.32
CA MET A 119 -25.03 7.41 -10.28
C MET A 119 -25.93 6.19 -10.47
N ARG A 120 -26.43 5.62 -9.37
CA ARG A 120 -27.34 4.47 -9.39
C ARG A 120 -28.67 4.71 -10.09
N ARG A 121 -29.29 5.88 -9.89
CA ARG A 121 -30.67 6.15 -10.33
C ARG A 121 -30.77 6.66 -11.75
N GLU A 122 -29.82 7.50 -12.14
CA GLU A 122 -29.97 8.34 -13.33
C GLU A 122 -28.83 8.15 -14.34
N GLY A 123 -27.81 7.35 -14.02
CA GLY A 123 -26.60 7.22 -14.85
C GLY A 123 -25.98 8.59 -15.17
N LYS A 124 -26.22 9.59 -14.31
CA LYS A 124 -25.83 10.97 -14.58
C LYS A 124 -24.36 11.18 -14.28
N ASP A 125 -23.69 11.82 -15.23
CA ASP A 125 -22.39 12.44 -15.01
C ASP A 125 -22.52 13.47 -13.90
N ILE A 126 -21.82 13.21 -12.80
CA ILE A 126 -21.51 14.23 -11.81
C ILE A 126 -20.27 14.93 -12.35
N ASP A 127 -20.36 16.23 -12.61
CA ASP A 127 -19.24 17.00 -13.15
C ASP A 127 -18.17 17.21 -12.07
N ILE A 128 -17.31 16.19 -11.91
CA ILE A 128 -16.06 16.21 -11.14
C ILE A 128 -14.84 16.13 -12.07
N THR A 129 -15.09 16.26 -13.37
CA THR A 129 -14.14 16.02 -14.46
C THR A 129 -12.92 16.92 -14.31
N GLU A 130 -13.10 18.23 -14.13
CA GLU A 130 -11.98 19.18 -14.05
C GLU A 130 -10.94 18.85 -12.96
N VAL A 131 -11.39 18.31 -11.82
CA VAL A 131 -10.51 17.92 -10.72
C VAL A 131 -9.98 16.51 -10.92
N MET A 132 -10.85 15.55 -11.26
CA MET A 132 -10.48 14.14 -11.35
C MET A 132 -9.64 13.83 -12.59
N ASP A 133 -9.83 14.54 -13.71
CA ASP A 133 -9.05 14.37 -14.94
C ASP A 133 -7.55 14.58 -14.69
N ARG A 134 -7.20 15.49 -13.77
CA ARG A 134 -5.80 15.72 -13.35
C ARG A 134 -5.23 14.57 -12.53
N TRP A 135 -6.05 13.67 -12.00
CA TRP A 135 -5.61 12.50 -11.26
C TRP A 135 -5.76 11.21 -12.06
N THR A 136 -6.62 11.21 -13.09
CA THR A 136 -6.94 10.01 -13.87
C THR A 136 -6.19 9.93 -15.19
N LEU A 137 -6.00 11.06 -15.89
CA LEU A 137 -5.42 11.10 -17.24
C LEU A 137 -3.88 11.25 -17.26
N GLN A 138 -3.25 11.46 -16.11
CA GLN A 138 -1.79 11.55 -15.98
C GLN A 138 -1.23 10.54 -14.96
N MET A 139 -0.02 10.06 -15.22
CA MET A 139 0.70 9.15 -14.31
C MET A 139 1.34 9.91 -13.14
N GLY A 140 1.58 9.19 -12.04
CA GLY A 140 2.25 9.74 -10.87
C GLY A 140 1.38 10.64 -9.99
N TYR A 141 2.05 11.29 -9.04
CA TYR A 141 1.45 12.16 -8.04
C TYR A 141 2.42 13.31 -7.68
N PRO A 142 1.91 14.44 -7.16
CA PRO A 142 2.75 15.57 -6.79
C PRO A 142 3.40 15.38 -5.42
N VAL A 143 4.62 15.88 -5.26
CA VAL A 143 5.18 16.24 -3.96
C VAL A 143 4.95 17.73 -3.72
N VAL A 144 4.36 18.06 -2.58
CA VAL A 144 4.11 19.43 -2.16
C VAL A 144 5.19 19.85 -1.19
N THR A 145 6.01 20.82 -1.58
CA THR A 145 7.03 21.40 -0.69
C THR A 145 6.51 22.67 -0.05
N ILE A 146 6.62 22.72 1.28
CA ILE A 146 6.28 23.89 2.08
C ILE A 146 7.60 24.48 2.61
N SER A 147 7.89 25.72 2.24
CA SER A 147 9.04 26.47 2.74
C SER A 147 8.56 27.65 3.56
N LYS A 148 8.92 27.68 4.83
CA LYS A 148 8.68 28.82 5.70
C LYS A 148 9.87 29.77 5.61
N ASN A 149 9.60 31.03 5.27
CA ASN A 149 10.62 32.07 5.32
C ASN A 149 10.53 32.77 6.69
N ASP A 150 11.48 32.55 7.59
CA ASP A 150 11.53 33.17 8.93
C ASP A 150 11.95 34.66 8.90
N SER A 151 11.84 35.30 7.74
CA SER A 151 11.93 36.75 7.61
C SER A 151 10.69 37.43 8.23
N LEU A 152 10.78 38.73 8.52
CA LEU A 152 9.76 39.56 9.23
C LEU A 152 8.29 39.39 8.78
N ASP A 153 8.03 38.91 7.56
CA ASP A 153 6.69 38.72 7.01
C ASP A 153 6.04 37.36 7.29
N ASN A 154 6.74 36.41 7.94
CA ASN A 154 6.21 35.07 8.28
C ASN A 154 5.49 34.37 7.10
N SER A 155 6.03 34.56 5.88
CA SER A 155 5.41 34.05 4.65
C SER A 155 5.72 32.57 4.46
N VAL A 156 4.71 31.80 4.06
CA VAL A 156 4.83 30.38 3.69
C VAL A 156 4.72 30.26 2.17
N THR A 157 5.76 29.71 1.55
CA THR A 157 5.78 29.39 0.11
C THR A 157 5.44 27.93 -0.08
N ILE A 158 4.45 27.64 -0.92
CA ILE A 158 4.01 26.29 -1.28
C ILE A 158 4.26 26.07 -2.76
N SER A 159 4.94 24.99 -3.11
CA SER A 159 5.20 24.60 -4.51
C SER A 159 4.93 23.12 -4.70
N GLN A 160 4.42 22.73 -5.88
CA GLN A 160 4.24 21.32 -6.25
C GLN A 160 5.09 20.95 -7.47
N GLU A 161 5.56 19.71 -7.50
CA GLU A 161 6.27 19.11 -8.64
C GLU A 161 5.96 17.60 -8.68
N GLN A 162 6.11 16.95 -9.83
CA GLN A 162 5.91 15.50 -9.93
C GLN A 162 6.94 14.76 -9.06
N PHE A 163 6.48 13.78 -8.28
CA PHE A 163 7.38 12.93 -7.52
C PHE A 163 7.85 11.75 -8.39
N VAL A 164 9.17 11.64 -8.56
CA VAL A 164 9.82 10.52 -9.25
C VAL A 164 11.09 10.16 -8.46
N TYR A 165 11.24 8.88 -8.09
CA TYR A 165 12.42 8.41 -7.35
C TYR A 165 13.29 7.43 -8.14
N ASP A 166 12.85 7.01 -9.33
CA ASP A 166 13.58 6.09 -10.20
C ASP A 166 14.91 6.70 -10.70
N THR A 167 16.02 5.99 -10.42
CA THR A 167 17.36 6.36 -10.86
C THR A 167 17.59 6.13 -12.35
N ASP A 168 16.87 5.22 -13.01
CA ASP A 168 16.97 5.03 -14.46
C ASP A 168 16.29 6.17 -15.23
N ALA A 169 15.28 6.79 -14.61
CA ALA A 169 14.69 8.04 -15.09
C ALA A 169 15.74 9.16 -15.13
N LYS A 170 16.69 9.19 -14.18
CA LYS A 170 17.80 10.16 -14.13
C LYS A 170 18.73 10.07 -15.35
N ILE A 171 18.91 8.87 -15.91
CA ILE A 171 19.75 8.64 -17.10
C ILE A 171 19.00 9.03 -18.37
N ARG A 172 17.69 8.72 -18.43
CA ARG A 172 16.87 8.92 -19.64
C ARG A 172 16.32 10.35 -19.77
N ASN A 173 15.99 11.01 -18.67
CA ASN A 173 15.52 12.40 -18.67
C ASN A 173 15.91 13.12 -17.35
N PRO A 174 17.01 13.89 -17.36
CA PRO A 174 17.48 14.63 -16.18
C PRO A 174 16.50 15.67 -15.62
N GLU A 175 15.52 16.12 -16.42
CA GLU A 175 14.52 17.12 -16.02
C GLU A 175 13.34 16.53 -15.23
N LEU A 176 13.05 15.23 -15.43
CA LEU A 176 11.99 14.51 -14.68
C LEU A 176 12.46 14.06 -13.30
N PHE A 177 13.78 13.99 -13.09
CA PHE A 177 14.31 13.64 -11.79
C PHE A 177 14.10 14.79 -10.83
N ASN A 178 13.29 14.56 -9.80
CA ASN A 178 13.17 15.52 -8.74
C ASN A 178 14.52 15.63 -8.03
N LYS A 179 15.22 16.76 -8.24
CA LYS A 179 16.47 17.06 -7.51
C LYS A 179 16.25 16.80 -6.01
N ARG A 180 15.08 17.17 -5.46
CA ARG A 180 14.63 17.00 -4.06
C ARG A 180 14.30 15.59 -3.59
N ALA A 181 14.08 14.61 -4.47
CA ALA A 181 13.96 13.21 -4.04
C ALA A 181 15.26 12.70 -3.39
N GLY A 182 16.40 13.37 -3.63
CA GLY A 182 17.67 13.16 -2.92
C GLY A 182 17.99 14.15 -1.79
N TYR A 183 17.07 15.04 -1.37
CA TYR A 183 17.41 16.20 -0.51
C TYR A 183 17.32 15.96 0.99
N LEU A 184 16.55 14.98 1.46
CA LEU A 184 16.69 14.61 2.87
C LEU A 184 18.04 13.94 3.01
N THR A 185 18.97 14.63 3.66
CA THR A 185 20.20 14.00 4.15
C THR A 185 19.76 12.72 4.85
N GLN A 186 20.26 11.55 4.42
CA GLN A 186 19.81 10.23 4.93
C GLN A 186 19.84 10.15 6.47
N ASN A 187 20.62 11.03 7.10
CA ASN A 187 20.64 11.27 8.54
C ASN A 187 19.26 11.64 9.13
N ILE A 188 18.43 12.44 8.45
CA ILE A 188 17.14 12.90 8.98
C ILE A 188 16.14 11.73 9.09
N PRO A 189 15.87 10.93 8.03
CA PRO A 189 15.04 9.73 8.16
C PRO A 189 15.55 8.76 9.24
N LEU A 190 16.86 8.51 9.30
CA LEU A 190 17.46 7.63 10.32
C LEU A 190 17.36 8.20 11.74
N GLN A 191 17.41 9.53 11.90
CA GLN A 191 17.15 10.19 13.18
C GLN A 191 15.69 10.07 13.58
N ILE A 192 14.75 10.21 12.64
CA ILE A 192 13.32 10.02 12.90
C ILE A 192 13.10 8.58 13.39
N ILE A 193 13.66 7.57 12.72
CA ILE A 193 13.52 6.15 13.11
C ILE A 193 13.96 5.88 14.57
N SER A 194 14.87 6.66 15.13
CA SER A 194 15.28 6.50 16.54
C SER A 194 14.13 6.66 17.55
N TYR A 195 13.08 7.41 17.20
CA TYR A 195 11.90 7.58 18.05
C TYR A 195 11.12 6.27 18.24
N LEU A 196 11.22 5.32 17.29
CA LEU A 196 10.46 4.06 17.32
C LEU A 196 10.71 3.26 18.60
N SER A 197 11.87 3.44 19.26
CA SER A 197 12.16 2.85 20.56
C SER A 197 11.09 3.16 21.64
N GLN A 198 10.37 4.27 21.49
CA GLN A 198 9.29 4.71 22.39
C GLN A 198 7.88 4.45 21.81
N GLU A 199 7.79 4.02 20.55
CA GLU A 199 6.52 3.83 19.86
C GLU A 199 5.89 2.47 20.18
N SER A 200 4.58 2.46 20.43
CA SER A 200 3.79 1.26 20.73
C SER A 200 2.70 0.96 19.71
N GLU A 201 2.35 1.92 18.87
CA GLU A 201 1.33 1.79 17.84
C GLU A 201 1.86 0.99 16.64
N PHE A 202 0.96 0.24 16.00
CA PHE A 202 1.32 -0.64 14.89
C PHE A 202 1.79 0.13 13.64
N LEU A 203 1.11 1.21 13.27
CA LEU A 203 1.30 1.86 11.96
C LEU A 203 2.70 2.47 11.77
N PRO A 204 3.29 3.22 12.73
CA PRO A 204 4.63 3.75 12.51
C PRO A 204 5.69 2.65 12.45
N TRP A 205 5.51 1.57 13.22
CA TRP A 205 6.35 0.38 13.13
C TRP A 205 6.22 -0.34 11.79
N HIS A 206 5.01 -0.47 11.26
CA HIS A 206 4.76 -1.06 9.94
C HIS A 206 5.45 -0.24 8.84
N ALA A 207 5.24 1.08 8.81
CA ALA A 207 5.86 1.97 7.84
C ALA A 207 7.41 1.93 7.91
N ALA A 208 7.98 1.96 9.11
CA ALA A 208 9.41 1.88 9.31
C ALA A 208 9.99 0.51 8.92
N SER A 209 9.30 -0.58 9.24
CA SER A 209 9.72 -1.93 8.88
C SER A 209 9.89 -2.09 7.36
N ARG A 210 8.96 -1.55 6.56
CA ARG A 210 9.05 -1.57 5.09
C ARG A 210 10.27 -0.80 4.59
N ALA A 211 10.52 0.39 5.14
CA ALA A 211 11.68 1.20 4.77
C ALA A 211 13.01 0.51 5.15
N LEU A 212 13.09 -0.04 6.35
CA LEU A 212 14.25 -0.77 6.85
C LEU A 212 14.50 -2.07 6.06
N TYR A 213 13.46 -2.77 5.65
CA TYR A 213 13.57 -3.98 4.83
C TYR A 213 14.20 -3.71 3.46
N GLN A 214 13.87 -2.58 2.83
CA GLN A 214 14.52 -2.18 1.57
C GLN A 214 16.01 -1.87 1.78
N LEU A 215 16.34 -1.19 2.88
CA LEU A 215 17.75 -0.93 3.24
C LEU A 215 18.50 -2.22 3.59
N ASP A 216 17.87 -3.15 4.30
CA ASP A 216 18.45 -4.47 4.64
C ASP A 216 18.79 -5.24 3.36
N LYS A 217 17.88 -5.28 2.38
CA LYS A 217 18.14 -5.92 1.07
C LYS A 217 19.28 -5.27 0.28
N LEU A 218 19.40 -3.94 0.35
CA LEU A 218 20.46 -3.21 -0.35
C LEU A 218 21.82 -3.39 0.32
N LEU A 219 21.83 -3.48 1.64
CA LEU A 219 23.03 -3.67 2.44
C LEU A 219 23.39 -5.15 2.63
N ASP A 220 22.50 -6.08 2.29
CA ASP A 220 22.78 -7.51 2.31
C ASP A 220 24.06 -7.78 1.52
N ARG A 221 24.96 -8.59 2.11
CA ARG A 221 26.28 -8.93 1.55
C ARG A 221 27.27 -7.76 1.43
N THR A 222 26.99 -6.60 2.03
CA THR A 222 27.96 -5.50 2.17
C THR A 222 28.70 -5.56 3.50
N LYS A 223 29.84 -4.86 3.60
CA LYS A 223 30.65 -4.80 4.84
C LYS A 223 29.94 -4.06 5.98
N ASP A 224 29.00 -3.18 5.64
CA ASP A 224 28.28 -2.31 6.57
C ASP A 224 26.96 -2.94 7.07
N HIS A 225 26.61 -4.14 6.60
CA HIS A 225 25.41 -4.87 7.02
C HIS A 225 25.38 -5.12 8.53
N SER A 226 26.52 -5.43 9.13
CA SER A 226 26.64 -5.67 10.57
C SER A 226 26.28 -4.44 11.40
N LEU A 227 26.74 -3.26 10.99
CA LEU A 227 26.41 -1.99 11.65
C LEU A 227 24.91 -1.67 11.56
N PHE A 228 24.30 -1.91 10.40
CA PHE A 228 22.86 -1.72 10.20
C PHE A 228 22.02 -2.73 11.00
N SER A 229 22.45 -3.99 11.06
CA SER A 229 21.83 -5.03 11.89
C SER A 229 21.86 -4.66 13.37
N ASP A 230 22.95 -4.09 13.87
CA ASP A 230 23.05 -3.67 15.26
C ASP A 230 22.15 -2.46 15.56
N TYR A 231 22.11 -1.47 14.66
CA TYR A 231 21.19 -0.32 14.76
C TYR A 231 19.70 -0.73 14.81
N THR A 232 19.29 -1.67 13.94
CA THR A 232 17.91 -2.15 13.88
C THR A 232 17.55 -2.97 15.13
N LYS A 233 18.45 -3.81 15.63
CA LYS A 233 18.26 -4.54 16.91
C LYS A 233 18.06 -3.60 18.09
N VAL A 234 18.89 -2.56 18.21
CA VAL A 234 18.76 -1.57 19.30
C VAL A 234 17.41 -0.87 19.26
N SER A 235 16.94 -0.52 18.06
CA SER A 235 15.63 0.11 17.89
C SER A 235 14.48 -0.83 18.28
N GLN A 236 14.62 -2.13 17.99
CA GLN A 236 13.60 -3.16 18.25
C GLN A 236 13.62 -3.74 19.68
N ASP A 237 14.66 -3.54 20.48
CA ASP A 237 14.84 -4.20 21.79
C ASP A 237 13.66 -3.92 22.75
N GLY A 238 13.09 -2.71 22.71
CA GLY A 238 11.91 -2.34 23.49
C GLY A 238 10.63 -3.08 23.06
N LEU A 239 10.43 -3.26 21.75
CA LEU A 239 9.27 -3.94 21.16
C LEU A 239 9.41 -5.46 21.28
N ALA A 240 10.59 -6.02 21.02
CA ALA A 240 10.90 -7.44 21.11
C ALA A 240 10.69 -7.98 22.54
N LYS A 241 11.11 -7.23 23.57
CA LYS A 241 10.84 -7.58 24.98
C LYS A 241 9.36 -7.52 25.36
N ARG A 242 8.54 -6.72 24.66
CA ARG A 242 7.09 -6.65 24.87
C ARG A 242 6.39 -7.80 24.12
N PHE A 243 6.80 -8.08 22.89
CA PHE A 243 6.31 -9.19 22.09
C PHE A 243 6.64 -10.55 22.71
N LEU A 244 7.87 -10.74 23.20
CA LEU A 244 8.27 -11.94 23.93
C LEU A 244 7.46 -12.12 25.22
N ARG A 245 7.19 -11.03 25.97
CA ARG A 245 6.31 -11.08 27.14
C ARG A 245 4.88 -11.48 26.77
N TRP A 246 4.35 -10.95 25.67
CA TRP A 246 3.03 -11.31 25.16
C TRP A 246 2.96 -12.78 24.72
N LEU A 247 3.95 -13.27 23.96
CA LEU A 247 4.04 -14.68 23.55
C LEU A 247 4.11 -15.63 24.76
N LEU A 248 4.89 -15.28 25.78
CA LEU A 248 5.02 -16.06 27.02
C LEU A 248 3.69 -16.11 27.81
N HIS A 249 2.86 -15.07 27.73
CA HIS A 249 1.54 -15.03 28.37
C HIS A 249 0.42 -15.68 27.54
N ALA A 250 0.53 -15.71 26.20
CA ALA A 250 -0.53 -16.19 25.31
C ALA A 250 -0.65 -17.72 25.25
N GLY A 251 0.37 -18.48 25.66
CA GLY A 251 0.32 -19.94 25.85
C GLY A 251 0.05 -20.79 24.60
N ARG A 252 -0.08 -20.18 23.41
CA ARG A 252 -0.19 -20.83 22.10
C ARG A 252 0.62 -20.04 21.07
N LEU A 253 1.18 -20.75 20.09
CA LEU A 253 1.79 -20.18 18.88
C LEU A 253 0.68 -19.50 18.06
N SER A 254 0.36 -18.26 18.39
CA SER A 254 -0.70 -17.49 17.73
C SER A 254 -0.30 -17.04 16.31
N GLU A 255 1.00 -17.00 16.01
CA GLU A 255 1.54 -16.58 14.71
C GLU A 255 2.48 -17.65 14.13
N PRO A 256 1.95 -18.73 13.54
CA PRO A 256 2.74 -19.86 13.07
C PRO A 256 3.74 -19.50 11.97
N HIS A 257 3.44 -18.50 11.14
CA HIS A 257 4.28 -18.11 10.01
C HIS A 257 5.67 -17.62 10.43
N ILE A 258 5.76 -16.76 11.46
CA ILE A 258 7.05 -16.27 11.98
C ILE A 258 7.87 -17.44 12.54
N VAL A 259 7.22 -18.28 13.33
CA VAL A 259 7.88 -19.39 14.04
C VAL A 259 8.35 -20.47 13.08
N TYR A 260 7.57 -20.79 12.04
CA TYR A 260 7.98 -21.74 11.01
C TYR A 260 9.09 -21.18 10.12
N CYS A 261 9.02 -19.92 9.67
CA CYS A 261 10.09 -19.33 8.86
C CYS A 261 11.41 -19.24 9.63
N THR A 262 11.36 -18.76 10.89
CA THR A 262 12.54 -18.71 11.76
C THR A 262 13.07 -20.10 12.08
N GLY A 263 12.18 -21.06 12.39
CA GLY A 263 12.54 -22.45 12.64
C GLY A 263 13.23 -23.11 11.45
N VAL A 264 12.69 -22.96 10.24
CA VAL A 264 13.33 -23.48 9.01
C VAL A 264 14.69 -22.83 8.77
N SER A 265 14.84 -21.53 9.04
CA SER A 265 16.10 -20.82 8.78
C SER A 265 17.22 -21.10 9.79
N LEU A 266 16.87 -21.58 11.00
CA LEU A 266 17.81 -21.72 12.12
C LEU A 266 17.98 -23.17 12.59
N MET A 267 17.20 -24.13 12.08
CA MET A 267 17.13 -25.48 12.63
C MET A 267 17.42 -26.56 11.59
N ASP A 268 17.72 -27.74 12.13
CA ASP A 268 18.30 -28.87 11.43
C ASP A 268 17.27 -29.61 10.54
N GLU A 269 17.76 -30.56 9.73
CA GLU A 269 16.97 -31.35 8.76
C GLU A 269 15.71 -32.00 9.36
N ASP A 270 15.75 -32.38 10.65
CA ASP A 270 14.61 -32.96 11.39
C ASP A 270 13.43 -31.98 11.54
N VAL A 271 13.70 -30.68 11.70
CA VAL A 271 12.66 -29.65 11.80
C VAL A 271 12.04 -29.37 10.44
N TRP A 272 12.85 -29.42 9.38
CA TRP A 272 12.38 -29.34 8.01
C TRP A 272 11.44 -30.50 7.67
N GLU A 273 11.84 -31.74 7.96
CA GLU A 273 11.02 -32.93 7.76
C GLU A 273 9.71 -32.89 8.55
N PHE A 274 9.75 -32.42 9.80
CA PHE A 274 8.53 -32.24 10.61
C PHE A 274 7.54 -31.25 9.97
N ILE A 275 8.04 -30.09 9.50
CA ILE A 275 7.21 -29.07 8.84
C ILE A 275 6.68 -29.61 7.51
N TRP A 276 7.51 -30.31 6.75
CA TRP A 276 7.15 -30.93 5.48
C TRP A 276 6.04 -32.00 5.64
N MET A 277 6.15 -32.86 6.65
CA MET A 277 5.12 -33.83 7.01
C MET A 277 3.82 -33.15 7.47
N LYS A 278 3.91 -32.05 8.22
CA LYS A 278 2.74 -31.26 8.63
C LYS A 278 2.04 -30.60 7.45
N PHE A 279 2.80 -30.13 6.46
CA PHE A 279 2.25 -29.62 5.21
C PHE A 279 1.51 -30.72 4.44
N HIS A 280 2.14 -31.89 4.25
CA HIS A 280 1.53 -33.04 3.54
C HIS A 280 0.30 -33.63 4.23
N SER A 281 0.27 -33.61 5.56
CA SER A 281 -0.87 -34.08 6.35
C SER A 281 -1.96 -33.03 6.56
N SER A 282 -1.71 -31.77 6.19
CA SER A 282 -2.73 -30.74 6.20
C SER A 282 -3.72 -30.98 5.07
N THR A 283 -5.01 -30.94 5.38
CA THR A 283 -6.13 -31.23 4.46
C THR A 283 -6.39 -30.13 3.42
N VAL A 284 -5.35 -29.37 3.03
CA VAL A 284 -5.42 -28.54 1.82
C VAL A 284 -5.28 -29.49 0.64
N ASN A 285 -6.44 -29.99 0.20
CA ASN A 285 -6.59 -30.91 -0.92
C ASN A 285 -5.80 -30.40 -2.15
N ILE A 286 -4.69 -31.08 -2.47
CA ILE A 286 -3.86 -30.91 -3.68
C ILE A 286 -4.62 -31.37 -4.96
N TYR A 287 -5.96 -31.32 -4.97
CA TYR A 287 -6.75 -31.70 -6.14
C TYR A 287 -6.66 -30.71 -7.32
N LEU A 288 -5.94 -29.59 -7.17
CA LEU A 288 -5.74 -28.62 -8.26
C LEU A 288 -4.41 -28.77 -9.01
N LEU A 289 -3.47 -29.60 -8.56
CA LEU A 289 -2.18 -29.79 -9.28
C LEU A 289 -2.17 -30.97 -10.28
N ASN A 290 -3.25 -31.76 -10.38
CA ASN A 290 -3.36 -32.88 -11.32
C ASN A 290 -4.32 -32.61 -12.50
N LYS A 291 -4.61 -31.35 -12.81
CA LYS A 291 -5.34 -30.94 -14.03
C LYS A 291 -4.67 -29.76 -14.75
N LEU A 292 -3.38 -29.89 -15.01
CA LEU A 292 -2.71 -29.23 -16.14
C LEU A 292 -2.11 -30.32 -17.03
#